data_AF-A0A967SU66-F1
#
_entry.id   AF-A0A967SU66-F1
#
_cell.length_a   1.000
_cell.length_b   1.000
_cell.length_c   1.000
_cell.angle_alpha   90.00
_cell.angle_beta   90.00
_cell.angle_gamma   90.00
#
_symmetry.space_group_name_H-M   'P 1'
#
loop_
_entity.id
_entity.type
_entity.pdbx_description
1 polymer ?
#
loop_
_entity_poly.entity_id
_entity_poly.type
_entity_poly.pdbx_seq_one_letter_code
_entity_poly.pdbx_strand_id
1 'polypeptide(L)'
;MDISEPSRTWQDEKYQSLLRNNPTAFAELCERILPHLVEFLRKQFPQQEAHNLEMVAIDVLLKFRAGPEKYDPGKLSLAAYLRMSARSDFLNLLDKNRRREQRLTNIETIGAVPQENPIEDHFALDEWLEQYTNLSRQEVLAALKAEIDPNDIDILMLMIEGVRETPRYAAVMGIADQDESVQRQEVKRAKDRLIKQLQRFGKRISKSN
;
A
#
# COMPACT_ATOMS: atom_id res chain seq x y z
N MET A 1 9.97 -11.84 -22.89
CA MET A 1 8.61 -11.39 -23.23
C MET A 1 8.46 -9.98 -22.71
N ASP A 2 7.86 -9.09 -23.50
CA ASP A 2 7.57 -7.74 -23.04
C ASP A 2 6.45 -7.83 -21.99
N ILE A 3 6.81 -7.72 -20.71
CA ILE A 3 5.86 -7.76 -19.59
C ILE A 3 5.32 -6.33 -19.43
N SER A 4 4.62 -5.85 -20.45
CA SER A 4 3.94 -4.56 -20.42
C SER A 4 2.63 -4.69 -19.63
N GLU A 5 2.46 -3.87 -18.60
CA GLU A 5 1.22 -3.89 -17.80
C GLU A 5 0.00 -3.67 -18.72
N PRO A 6 -1.11 -4.42 -18.54
CA PRO A 6 -2.30 -4.26 -19.37
C PRO A 6 -2.82 -2.82 -19.33
N SER A 7 -3.35 -2.33 -20.45
CA SER A 7 -3.89 -0.96 -20.51
C SER A 7 -5.05 -0.77 -19.52
N ARG A 8 -5.28 0.48 -19.10
CA ARG A 8 -6.41 0.82 -18.21
C ARG A 8 -7.76 0.39 -18.79
N THR A 9 -7.96 0.58 -20.10
CA THR A 9 -9.18 0.16 -20.80
C THR A 9 -9.41 -1.35 -20.68
N TRP A 10 -8.38 -2.17 -20.88
CA TRP A 10 -8.47 -3.61 -20.72
C TRP A 10 -8.77 -4.00 -19.27
N GLN A 11 -8.15 -3.33 -18.30
CA GLN A 11 -8.41 -3.57 -16.87
C GLN A 11 -9.87 -3.29 -16.50
N ASP A 12 -10.43 -2.18 -16.98
CA ASP A 12 -11.82 -1.79 -16.74
C ASP A 12 -12.81 -2.77 -17.42
N GLU A 13 -12.53 -3.19 -18.66
CA GLU A 13 -13.32 -4.21 -19.36
C GLU A 13 -13.34 -5.55 -18.62
N LYS A 14 -12.20 -5.98 -18.08
CA LYS A 14 -12.11 -7.21 -17.29
C LYS A 14 -12.83 -7.11 -15.96
N TYR A 15 -12.72 -5.97 -15.28
CA TYR A 15 -13.51 -5.72 -14.09
C TYR A 15 -15.01 -5.80 -14.36
N GLN A 16 -15.49 -5.15 -15.43
CA GLN A 16 -16.90 -5.24 -15.82
C GLN A 16 -17.33 -6.66 -16.18
N SER A 17 -16.45 -7.43 -16.84
CA SER A 17 -16.70 -8.84 -17.16
C SER A 17 -16.81 -9.72 -15.91
N LEU A 18 -16.00 -9.45 -14.89
CA LEU A 18 -16.08 -10.12 -13.59
C LEU A 18 -17.41 -9.82 -12.87
N LEU A 19 -17.84 -8.55 -12.86
CA LEU A 19 -19.13 -8.16 -12.28
C LEU A 19 -20.33 -8.82 -12.97
N ARG A 20 -20.19 -9.16 -14.25
CA ARG A 20 -21.19 -9.90 -15.03
C ARG A 20 -21.11 -11.42 -14.86
N ASN A 21 -20.32 -11.93 -13.90
CA ASN A 21 -20.10 -13.36 -13.65
C ASN A 21 -19.61 -14.14 -14.88
N ASN A 22 -18.81 -13.51 -15.75
CA ASN A 22 -18.17 -14.25 -16.84
C ASN A 22 -17.21 -15.31 -16.24
N PRO A 23 -17.40 -16.61 -16.54
CA PRO A 23 -16.63 -17.70 -15.93
C PRO A 23 -15.13 -17.67 -16.25
N THR A 24 -14.70 -17.04 -17.35
CA THR A 24 -13.29 -17.00 -17.77
C THR A 24 -12.59 -15.70 -17.39
N ALA A 25 -13.34 -14.64 -17.05
CA ALA A 25 -12.77 -13.31 -16.82
C ALA A 25 -11.73 -13.28 -15.70
N PHE A 26 -11.89 -14.11 -14.67
CA PHE A 26 -10.91 -14.20 -13.59
C PHE A 26 -9.62 -14.90 -14.02
N ALA A 27 -9.72 -15.98 -14.78
CA ALA A 27 -8.54 -16.68 -15.29
C ALA A 27 -7.71 -15.75 -16.21
N GLU A 28 -8.39 -15.04 -17.12
CA GLU A 28 -7.76 -14.08 -18.01
C GLU A 28 -7.13 -12.89 -17.26
N LEU A 29 -7.76 -12.45 -16.15
CA LEU A 29 -7.18 -11.45 -15.26
C LEU A 29 -5.88 -11.97 -14.63
N CYS A 30 -5.91 -13.18 -14.06
CA CYS A 30 -4.75 -13.78 -13.40
C CYS A 30 -3.57 -13.94 -14.37
N GLU A 31 -3.81 -14.50 -15.56
CA GLU A 31 -2.78 -14.70 -16.59
C GLU A 31 -2.04 -13.40 -16.93
N ARG A 32 -2.78 -12.29 -16.99
CA ARG A 32 -2.23 -10.99 -17.38
C ARG A 32 -1.76 -10.11 -16.26
N ILE A 33 -2.22 -10.28 -15.02
CA ILE A 33 -1.87 -9.38 -13.91
C ILE A 33 -0.87 -10.03 -12.95
N LEU A 34 -0.97 -11.35 -12.73
CA LEU A 34 -0.10 -12.06 -11.79
C LEU A 34 1.40 -11.83 -12.06
N PRO A 35 1.91 -11.93 -13.32
CA PRO A 35 3.32 -11.68 -13.58
C PRO A 35 3.78 -10.27 -13.21
N HIS A 36 2.91 -9.26 -13.36
CA HIS A 36 3.22 -7.88 -13.02
C HIS A 36 3.22 -7.65 -11.51
N LEU A 37 2.30 -8.30 -10.78
CA LEU A 37 2.27 -8.23 -9.32
C LEU A 37 3.52 -8.86 -8.72
N VAL A 38 3.92 -10.04 -9.20
CA VAL A 38 5.14 -10.72 -8.73
C VAL A 38 6.37 -9.89 -9.03
N GLU A 39 6.50 -9.33 -10.25
CA GLU A 39 7.64 -8.49 -10.60
C GLU A 39 7.67 -7.18 -9.80
N PHE A 40 6.50 -6.57 -9.56
CA PHE A 40 6.38 -5.42 -8.67
C PHE A 40 6.86 -5.75 -7.25
N LEU A 41 6.38 -6.85 -6.66
CA LEU A 41 6.80 -7.29 -5.32
C LEU A 41 8.29 -7.62 -5.28
N ARG A 42 8.84 -8.27 -6.31
CA ARG A 42 10.28 -8.56 -6.43
C ARG A 42 11.13 -7.29 -6.43
N LYS A 43 10.71 -6.25 -7.15
CA LYS A 43 11.39 -4.95 -7.16
C LYS A 43 11.30 -4.24 -5.81
N GLN A 44 10.17 -4.35 -5.12
CA GLN A 44 9.94 -3.72 -3.81
C GLN A 44 10.65 -4.45 -2.67
N PHE A 45 10.78 -5.78 -2.76
CA PHE A 45 11.30 -6.66 -1.73
C PHE A 45 12.39 -7.61 -2.28
N PRO A 46 13.53 -7.10 -2.76
CA PRO A 46 14.52 -7.88 -3.51
C PRO A 46 15.23 -8.96 -2.68
N GLN A 47 15.21 -8.85 -1.35
CA GLN A 47 15.87 -9.79 -0.42
C GLN A 47 14.96 -10.95 0.02
N GLN A 48 13.73 -11.00 -0.46
CA GLN A 48 12.73 -11.96 -0.01
C GLN A 48 12.63 -13.16 -0.96
N GLU A 49 12.24 -14.31 -0.41
CA GLU A 49 12.09 -15.54 -1.21
C GLU A 49 11.01 -15.38 -2.28
N ALA A 50 11.35 -15.76 -3.52
CA ALA A 50 10.45 -15.64 -4.67
C ALA A 50 9.10 -16.34 -4.45
N HIS A 51 9.11 -17.47 -3.76
CA HIS A 51 7.89 -18.23 -3.44
C HIS A 51 6.90 -17.42 -2.58
N ASN A 52 7.39 -16.69 -1.57
CA ASN A 52 6.53 -15.87 -0.71
C ASN A 52 5.90 -14.71 -1.49
N LEU A 53 6.65 -14.11 -2.41
CA LEU A 53 6.15 -13.03 -3.28
C LEU A 53 5.04 -13.54 -4.20
N GLU A 54 5.23 -14.73 -4.80
CA GLU A 54 4.24 -15.36 -5.67
C GLU A 54 2.97 -15.75 -4.90
N MET A 55 3.11 -16.36 -3.72
CA MET A 55 1.96 -16.70 -2.88
C MET A 55 1.13 -15.48 -2.51
N VAL A 56 1.76 -14.38 -2.09
CA VAL A 56 1.03 -13.16 -1.74
C VAL A 56 0.33 -12.56 -2.96
N ALA A 57 0.97 -12.55 -4.13
CA ALA A 57 0.32 -12.07 -5.36
C ALA A 57 -0.92 -12.90 -5.73
N ILE A 58 -0.87 -14.23 -5.55
CA ILE A 58 -2.01 -15.13 -5.75
C ILE A 58 -3.10 -14.84 -4.72
N ASP A 59 -2.76 -14.72 -3.44
CA ASP A 59 -3.71 -14.46 -2.35
C ASP A 59 -4.47 -13.15 -2.58
N VAL A 60 -3.80 -12.11 -3.07
CA VAL A 60 -4.42 -10.82 -3.40
C VAL A 60 -5.46 -10.95 -4.50
N LEU A 61 -5.14 -11.70 -5.56
CA LEU A 61 -6.09 -11.95 -6.66
C LEU A 61 -7.30 -12.76 -6.17
N LEU A 62 -7.08 -13.75 -5.31
CA LEU A 62 -8.16 -14.54 -4.71
C LEU A 62 -9.04 -13.69 -3.77
N LYS A 63 -8.43 -12.84 -2.93
CA LYS A 63 -9.17 -11.87 -2.08
C LYS A 63 -9.97 -10.89 -2.93
N PHE A 64 -9.40 -10.40 -4.02
CA PHE A 64 -10.10 -9.54 -4.96
C PHE A 64 -11.29 -10.25 -5.60
N ARG A 65 -11.14 -11.50 -6.03
CA ARG A 65 -12.27 -12.31 -6.55
C ARG A 65 -13.39 -12.48 -5.55
N ALA A 66 -13.06 -12.63 -4.27
CA ALA A 66 -14.03 -12.80 -3.20
C ALA A 66 -14.81 -11.51 -2.87
N GLY A 67 -14.28 -10.33 -3.23
CA GLY A 67 -14.92 -9.04 -3.00
C GLY A 67 -14.55 -8.00 -4.05
N PRO A 68 -14.93 -8.18 -5.33
CA PRO A 68 -14.59 -7.28 -6.42
C PRO A 68 -15.25 -5.89 -6.27
N GLU A 69 -16.34 -5.77 -5.52
CA GLU A 69 -17.05 -4.52 -5.22
C GLU A 69 -16.23 -3.54 -4.38
N LYS A 70 -15.15 -3.99 -3.73
CA LYS A 70 -14.23 -3.12 -2.97
C LYS A 70 -13.33 -2.28 -3.87
N TYR A 71 -13.14 -2.69 -5.12
CA TYR A 71 -12.40 -1.93 -6.12
C TYR A 71 -13.27 -0.83 -6.72
N ASP A 72 -12.71 0.38 -6.84
CA ASP A 72 -13.35 1.52 -7.47
C ASP A 72 -12.51 2.02 -8.65
N PRO A 73 -12.98 1.79 -9.91
CA PRO A 73 -12.26 2.18 -11.12
C PRO A 73 -12.17 3.71 -11.31
N GLY A 74 -12.98 4.50 -10.59
CA GLY A 74 -12.94 5.96 -10.61
C GLY A 74 -11.73 6.55 -9.89
N LYS A 75 -11.08 5.79 -9.00
CA LYS A 75 -9.98 6.30 -8.15
C LYS A 75 -8.60 5.91 -8.65
N LEU A 76 -8.43 4.67 -9.08
CA LEU A 76 -7.15 4.14 -9.54
C LEU A 76 -7.35 2.93 -10.45
N SER A 77 -6.32 2.57 -11.22
CA SER A 77 -6.38 1.39 -12.09
C SER A 77 -6.39 0.09 -11.26
N LEU A 78 -6.98 -0.97 -11.79
CA LEU A 78 -7.02 -2.28 -11.13
C LEU A 78 -5.63 -2.79 -10.78
N ALA A 79 -4.65 -2.59 -11.66
CA ALA A 79 -3.27 -2.97 -11.41
C ALA A 79 -2.66 -2.18 -10.24
N ALA A 80 -2.92 -0.87 -10.15
CA ALA A 80 -2.48 -0.07 -9.01
C ALA A 80 -3.14 -0.53 -7.70
N TYR A 81 -4.42 -0.89 -7.75
CA TYR A 81 -5.18 -1.41 -6.61
C TYR A 81 -4.57 -2.72 -6.09
N LEU A 82 -4.31 -3.66 -7.01
CA LEU A 82 -3.77 -4.97 -6.66
C LEU A 82 -2.32 -4.88 -6.21
N ARG A 83 -1.49 -4.02 -6.81
CA ARG A 83 -0.10 -3.78 -6.36
C ARG A 83 -0.08 -3.28 -4.92
N MET A 84 -0.96 -2.35 -4.60
CA MET A 84 -1.12 -1.81 -3.25
C MET A 84 -1.59 -2.89 -2.26
N SER A 85 -2.64 -3.63 -2.58
CA SER A 85 -3.12 -4.74 -1.75
C SER A 85 -2.03 -5.78 -1.49
N ALA A 86 -1.29 -6.15 -2.53
CA ALA A 86 -0.19 -7.11 -2.44
C ALA A 86 0.96 -6.64 -1.56
N ARG A 87 1.27 -5.34 -1.61
CA ARG A 87 2.27 -4.76 -0.71
C ARG A 87 1.82 -4.83 0.75
N SER A 88 0.57 -4.43 1.04
CA SER A 88 0.02 -4.48 2.41
C SER A 88 0.01 -5.91 2.95
N ASP A 89 -0.45 -6.88 2.15
CA ASP A 89 -0.46 -8.30 2.53
C ASP A 89 0.95 -8.84 2.77
N PHE A 90 1.92 -8.44 1.96
CA PHE A 90 3.30 -8.89 2.12
C PHE A 90 3.96 -8.31 3.38
N LEU A 91 3.71 -7.04 3.71
CA LEU A 91 4.19 -6.44 4.96
C LEU A 91 3.60 -7.16 6.18
N ASN A 92 2.30 -7.46 6.15
CA ASN A 92 1.64 -8.26 7.17
C ASN A 92 2.26 -9.65 7.35
N LEU A 93 2.63 -10.31 6.24
CA LEU A 93 3.34 -11.59 6.25
C LEU A 93 4.70 -11.47 6.98
N LEU A 94 5.50 -10.46 6.64
CA LEU A 94 6.81 -10.22 7.27
C LEU A 94 6.66 -9.96 8.78
N ASP A 95 5.69 -9.15 9.17
CA ASP A 95 5.45 -8.83 10.57
C ASP A 95 4.96 -10.04 11.38
N LYS A 96 4.18 -10.92 10.75
CA LYS A 96 3.76 -12.18 11.36
C LYS A 96 4.96 -13.11 11.55
N ASN A 97 5.86 -13.19 10.57
CA ASN A 97 7.08 -13.99 10.64
C ASN A 97 8.02 -13.48 11.74
N ARG A 98 8.27 -12.16 11.79
CA ARG A 98 9.06 -11.53 12.85
C ARG A 98 8.51 -11.81 14.24
N ARG A 99 7.20 -11.66 14.44
CA ARG A 99 6.55 -11.97 15.73
C ARG A 99 6.69 -13.45 16.10
N ARG A 100 6.68 -14.34 15.12
CA ARG A 100 6.89 -15.77 15.33
C ARG A 100 8.34 -16.06 15.73
N GLU A 101 9.31 -15.49 15.02
CA GLU A 101 10.73 -15.62 15.34
C GLU A 101 11.04 -15.10 16.74
N GLN A 102 10.54 -13.91 17.09
CA GLN A 102 10.70 -13.34 18.44
C GLN A 102 10.13 -14.24 19.53
N ARG A 103 8.98 -14.88 19.29
CA ARG A 103 8.39 -15.85 20.24
C ARG A 103 9.23 -17.11 20.37
N LEU A 104 9.86 -17.56 19.28
CA LEU A 104 10.75 -18.73 19.29
C LEU A 104 12.07 -18.42 20.00
N THR A 105 12.66 -17.23 19.80
CA THR A 105 13.90 -16.81 20.46
C THR A 105 13.72 -16.50 21.95
N ASN A 106 12.52 -16.09 22.39
CA ASN A 106 12.23 -15.82 23.80
C ASN A 106 12.10 -17.10 24.65
N ILE A 107 12.16 -18.28 24.04
CA ILE A 107 12.23 -19.56 24.74
C ILE A 107 13.70 -19.97 25.01
N GLU A 108 14.69 -19.40 24.30
CA GLU A 108 16.08 -19.85 24.40
C GLU A 108 17.10 -18.84 24.96
N THR A 109 16.86 -17.52 24.99
CA THR A 109 17.91 -16.60 25.49
C THR A 109 17.37 -15.34 26.17
N ILE A 110 17.54 -15.27 27.49
CA ILE A 110 17.58 -14.01 28.25
C ILE A 110 18.86 -13.28 27.83
N GLY A 111 18.73 -12.20 27.06
CA GLY A 111 19.82 -11.24 26.86
C GLY A 111 20.19 -10.97 25.40
N ALA A 112 19.38 -10.18 24.70
CA ALA A 112 19.86 -9.37 23.58
C ALA A 112 19.02 -8.10 23.49
N VAL A 113 19.65 -6.96 23.73
CA VAL A 113 19.06 -5.64 23.55
C VAL A 113 18.86 -5.41 22.05
N PRO A 114 17.67 -5.01 21.57
CA PRO A 114 17.46 -4.77 20.14
C PRO A 114 18.25 -3.55 19.69
N GLN A 115 19.10 -3.72 18.67
CA GLN A 115 19.65 -2.61 17.91
C GLN A 115 18.50 -1.91 17.16
N GLU A 116 18.22 -0.67 17.54
CA GLU A 116 17.33 0.22 16.81
C GLU A 116 17.97 0.58 15.46
N ASN A 117 17.61 -0.16 14.41
CA ASN A 117 17.68 0.40 13.06
C ASN A 117 16.56 1.46 12.97
N PRO A 118 16.84 2.69 12.50
CA PRO A 118 15.80 3.68 12.27
C PRO A 118 15.01 3.26 11.03
N ILE A 119 14.01 2.39 11.24
CA ILE A 119 12.99 2.09 10.26
C ILE A 119 12.23 3.40 10.06
N GLU A 120 12.41 4.08 8.92
CA GLU A 120 11.51 5.16 8.53
C GLU A 120 10.11 4.56 8.40
N ASP A 121 9.26 4.86 9.39
CA ASP A 121 7.87 4.42 9.53
C ASP A 121 7.16 4.37 8.17
N HIS A 122 6.97 3.15 7.67
CA HIS A 122 6.11 2.93 6.51
C HIS A 122 4.68 3.07 6.98
N PHE A 123 4.03 4.17 6.60
CA PHE A 123 2.63 4.39 6.89
C PHE A 123 1.77 3.39 6.10
N ALA A 124 1.42 2.27 6.73
CA ALA A 124 0.49 1.28 6.21
C ALA A 124 -0.95 1.79 6.42
N LEU A 125 -1.47 2.54 5.44
CA LEU A 125 -2.81 3.12 5.52
C LEU A 125 -3.88 2.05 5.80
N ASP A 126 -3.75 0.85 5.24
CA ASP A 126 -4.74 -0.22 5.42
C ASP A 126 -4.74 -0.79 6.85
N GLU A 127 -3.56 -1.03 7.45
CA GLU A 127 -3.45 -1.40 8.88
C GLU A 127 -3.96 -0.29 9.79
N TRP A 128 -3.67 0.96 9.43
CA TRP A 128 -4.18 2.12 10.13
C TRP A 128 -5.71 2.25 10.03
N LEU A 129 -6.30 1.94 8.87
CA LEU A 129 -7.75 1.91 8.68
C LEU A 129 -8.38 0.83 9.57
N GLU A 130 -7.88 -0.40 9.52
CA GLU A 130 -8.37 -1.52 10.33
C GLU A 130 -8.25 -1.26 11.84
N GLN A 131 -7.21 -0.56 12.28
CA GLN A 131 -6.98 -0.28 13.68
C GLN A 131 -7.91 0.81 14.25
N TYR A 132 -8.29 1.80 13.46
CA TYR A 132 -8.95 3.00 13.96
C TYR A 132 -10.38 3.19 13.46
N THR A 133 -10.84 2.42 12.46
CA THR A 133 -12.17 2.62 11.90
C THR A 133 -12.75 1.39 11.18
N ASN A 134 -14.07 1.25 11.24
CA ASN A 134 -14.83 0.31 10.39
C ASN A 134 -15.22 0.94 9.04
N LEU A 135 -14.83 2.20 8.81
CA LEU A 135 -15.09 2.88 7.56
C LEU A 135 -14.26 2.25 6.45
N SER A 136 -14.86 2.18 5.28
CA SER A 136 -14.13 1.85 4.08
C SER A 136 -13.04 2.91 3.84
N ARG A 137 -11.96 2.47 3.21
CA ARG A 137 -10.90 3.36 2.72
C ARG A 137 -11.44 4.56 1.92
N GLN A 138 -12.56 4.37 1.23
CA GLN A 138 -13.20 5.41 0.45
C GLN A 138 -13.76 6.54 1.30
N GLU A 139 -14.46 6.20 2.38
CA GLU A 139 -15.07 7.15 3.31
C GLU A 139 -13.99 7.94 4.04
N VAL A 140 -12.89 7.27 4.40
CA VAL A 140 -11.76 7.93 5.06
C VAL A 140 -11.04 8.89 4.12
N LEU A 141 -10.75 8.49 2.88
CA LEU A 141 -10.13 9.41 1.91
C LEU A 141 -11.06 10.58 1.55
N ALA A 142 -12.37 10.36 1.45
CA ALA A 142 -13.33 11.44 1.20
C ALA A 142 -13.38 12.44 2.36
N ALA A 143 -13.41 11.95 3.60
CA ALA A 143 -13.41 12.78 4.78
C ALA A 143 -12.05 13.48 5.01
N LEU A 144 -10.93 12.83 4.70
CA LEU A 144 -9.59 13.46 4.71
C LEU A 144 -9.49 14.58 3.67
N LYS A 145 -10.00 14.37 2.45
CA LYS A 145 -10.03 15.42 1.41
C LYS A 145 -10.83 16.66 1.81
N ALA A 146 -11.79 16.52 2.72
CA ALA A 146 -12.53 17.66 3.24
C ALA A 146 -11.78 18.42 4.36
N GLU A 147 -10.74 17.82 4.96
CA GLU A 147 -10.04 18.37 6.13
C GLU A 147 -8.55 18.68 5.89
N ILE A 148 -7.97 18.16 4.82
CA ILE A 148 -6.54 18.27 4.50
C ILE A 148 -6.34 19.10 3.22
N ASP A 149 -5.22 19.83 3.17
CA ASP A 149 -4.80 20.61 2.02
C ASP A 149 -4.66 19.72 0.75
N PRO A 150 -5.08 20.20 -0.44
CA PRO A 150 -4.92 19.46 -1.70
C PRO A 150 -3.49 18.96 -1.96
N ASN A 151 -2.46 19.73 -1.62
CA ASN A 151 -1.06 19.32 -1.81
C ASN A 151 -0.65 18.19 -0.86
N ASP A 152 -1.21 18.18 0.35
CA ASP A 152 -0.98 17.14 1.34
C ASP A 152 -1.65 15.82 0.92
N ILE A 153 -2.74 15.86 0.13
CA ILE A 153 -3.35 14.67 -0.48
C ILE A 153 -2.41 14.02 -1.49
N ASP A 154 -1.76 14.80 -2.36
CA ASP A 154 -0.84 14.24 -3.36
C ASP A 154 0.40 13.62 -2.70
N ILE A 155 0.91 14.23 -1.63
CA ILE A 155 1.99 13.66 -0.79
C ILE A 155 1.52 12.36 -0.14
N LEU A 156 0.30 12.34 0.41
CA LEU A 156 -0.28 11.14 1.00
C LEU A 156 -0.41 10.02 -0.05
N MET A 157 -0.77 10.34 -1.29
CA MET A 157 -0.82 9.37 -2.38
C MET A 157 0.55 8.79 -2.70
N LEU A 158 1.61 9.61 -2.73
CA LEU A 158 2.99 9.12 -2.87
C LEU A 158 3.42 8.20 -1.71
N MET A 159 3.01 8.51 -0.48
CA MET A 159 3.26 7.66 0.70
C MET A 159 2.56 6.29 0.57
N ILE A 160 1.31 6.31 0.12
CA ILE A 160 0.50 5.12 -0.15
C ILE A 160 1.14 4.28 -1.27
N GLU A 161 1.57 4.92 -2.36
CA GLU A 161 2.31 4.29 -3.47
C GLU A 161 3.67 3.73 -3.04
N GLY A 162 4.16 4.08 -1.85
CA GLY A 162 5.44 3.60 -1.33
C GLY A 162 6.63 4.24 -2.00
N VAL A 163 6.42 5.40 -2.62
CA VAL A 163 7.51 6.18 -3.21
C VAL A 163 8.48 6.54 -2.11
N ARG A 164 9.76 6.21 -2.30
CA ARG A 164 10.85 6.55 -1.37
C ARG A 164 11.73 7.69 -1.88
N GLU A 165 11.61 8.01 -3.16
CA GLU A 165 12.40 9.04 -3.82
C GLU A 165 11.98 10.43 -3.34
N THR A 166 12.86 11.09 -2.58
CA THR A 166 12.67 12.49 -2.15
C THR A 166 12.34 13.43 -3.32
N PRO A 167 12.97 13.32 -4.51
CA PRO A 167 12.65 14.19 -5.64
C PRO A 167 11.18 14.15 -6.09
N ARG A 168 10.51 12.99 -5.98
CA ARG A 168 9.09 12.86 -6.34
C ARG A 168 8.18 13.61 -5.37
N TYR A 169 8.50 13.59 -4.08
CA TYR A 169 7.79 14.41 -3.10
C TYR A 169 8.10 15.89 -3.27
N ALA A 170 9.36 16.24 -3.53
CA ALA A 170 9.77 17.63 -3.76
C ALA A 170 9.06 18.26 -4.97
N ALA A 171 8.84 17.49 -6.03
CA ALA A 171 8.07 17.93 -7.20
C ALA A 171 6.61 18.26 -6.86
N VAL A 172 5.95 17.40 -6.09
CA VAL A 172 4.56 17.63 -5.61
C VAL A 172 4.51 18.84 -4.67
N MET A 173 5.52 19.00 -3.83
CA MET A 173 5.62 20.12 -2.89
C MET A 173 6.06 21.45 -3.54
N GLY A 174 6.40 21.46 -4.84
CA GLY A 174 6.88 22.65 -5.53
C GLY A 174 8.25 23.15 -5.05
N ILE A 175 9.10 22.25 -4.52
CA ILE A 175 10.43 22.55 -3.98
C ILE A 175 11.55 21.78 -4.69
N ALA A 176 11.29 21.27 -5.89
CA ALA A 176 12.25 20.47 -6.66
C ALA A 176 13.51 21.24 -7.09
N ASP A 177 13.45 22.57 -7.08
CA ASP A 177 14.54 23.50 -7.38
C ASP A 177 15.42 23.83 -6.16
N GLN A 178 15.00 23.43 -4.96
CA GLN A 178 15.77 23.63 -3.73
C GLN A 178 16.91 22.62 -3.59
N ASP A 179 17.87 22.92 -2.71
CA ASP A 179 18.94 21.99 -2.37
C ASP A 179 18.40 20.67 -1.80
N GLU A 180 19.04 19.55 -2.15
CA GLU A 180 18.59 18.21 -1.75
C GLU A 180 18.43 18.06 -0.22
N SER A 181 19.28 18.73 0.56
CA SER A 181 19.18 18.73 2.03
C SER A 181 17.88 19.40 2.52
N VAL A 182 17.47 20.50 1.88
CA VAL A 182 16.25 21.23 2.19
C VAL A 182 15.04 20.43 1.72
N GLN A 183 15.10 19.84 0.52
CA GLN A 183 14.05 18.93 0.03
C GLN A 183 13.78 17.79 1.02
N ARG A 184 14.83 17.09 1.48
CA ARG A 184 14.68 15.98 2.44
C ARG A 184 14.04 16.45 3.75
N GLN A 185 14.44 17.62 4.24
CA GLN A 185 13.90 18.17 5.49
C GLN A 185 12.42 18.53 5.37
N GLU A 186 12.03 19.20 4.29
CA GLU A 186 10.64 19.59 4.05
C GLU A 186 9.74 18.39 3.78
N VAL A 187 10.20 17.42 2.99
CA VAL A 187 9.49 16.16 2.76
C VAL A 187 9.27 15.41 4.07
N LYS A 188 10.28 15.34 4.95
CA LYS A 188 10.14 14.73 6.28
C LYS A 188 9.09 15.45 7.11
N ARG A 189 9.14 16.79 7.17
CA ARG A 189 8.17 17.60 7.92
C ARG A 189 6.73 17.39 7.42
N ALA A 190 6.53 17.32 6.10
CA ALA A 190 5.23 17.07 5.49
C ALA A 190 4.72 15.66 5.84
N LYS A 191 5.56 14.63 5.68
CA LYS A 191 5.20 13.24 6.07
C LYS A 191 4.84 13.15 7.56
N ASP A 192 5.64 13.74 8.44
CA ASP A 192 5.40 13.73 9.89
C ASP A 192 4.09 14.45 10.25
N ARG A 193 3.78 15.57 9.57
CA ARG A 193 2.51 16.30 9.74
C ARG A 193 1.32 15.45 9.33
N LEU A 194 1.39 14.83 8.15
CA LEU A 194 0.34 13.97 7.61
C LEU A 194 0.06 12.77 8.51
N ILE A 195 1.12 12.10 9.01
CA ILE A 195 0.98 10.98 9.95
C ILE A 195 0.24 11.44 11.22
N LYS A 196 0.59 12.60 11.79
CA LYS A 196 -0.09 13.14 12.98
C LYS A 196 -1.55 13.51 12.70
N GLN A 197 -1.85 14.08 11.52
CA GLN A 197 -3.22 14.39 11.12
C GLN A 197 -4.06 13.11 11.01
N LEU A 198 -3.52 12.09 10.35
CA LEU A 198 -4.16 10.78 10.23
C LEU A 198 -4.43 10.20 11.62
N GLN A 199 -3.43 10.11 12.50
CA GLN A 199 -3.62 9.64 13.88
C GLN A 199 -4.71 10.38 14.65
N ARG A 200 -4.82 11.72 14.50
CA ARG A 200 -5.88 12.51 15.15
C ARG A 200 -7.25 12.24 14.55
N PHE A 201 -7.32 12.11 13.23
CA PHE A 201 -8.52 11.80 12.49
C PHE A 201 -9.08 10.42 12.88
N GLY A 202 -8.23 9.39 12.94
CA GLY A 202 -8.62 8.05 13.40
C GLY A 202 -9.14 8.05 14.83
N LYS A 203 -8.46 8.75 15.76
CA LYS A 203 -8.94 8.88 17.16
C LYS A 203 -10.28 9.60 17.32
N ARG A 204 -10.63 10.50 16.38
CA ARG A 204 -11.94 11.18 16.37
C ARG A 204 -13.02 10.22 15.91
N ILE A 205 -12.80 9.52 14.80
CA ILE A 205 -13.77 8.58 14.24
C ILE A 205 -14.00 7.40 15.17
N SER A 206 -12.95 6.89 15.81
CA SER A 206 -13.06 5.79 16.79
C SER A 206 -13.82 6.17 18.06
N LYS A 207 -14.07 7.47 18.32
CA LYS A 207 -14.88 7.96 19.45
C LYS A 207 -16.32 8.27 19.07
N SER A 208 -16.63 8.36 17.77
CA SER A 208 -17.97 8.65 17.25
C SER A 208 -18.74 7.39 16.84
N ASN A 209 -18.09 6.23 16.79
CA ASN A 209 -18.71 4.89 16.76
C ASN A 209 -18.76 4.30 18.16
#